data_AF-A0AAW1RCD0-F1
#
_entry.id   AF-A0AAW1RCD0-F1
#
_cell.length_a   1.000
_cell.length_b   1.000
_cell.length_c   1.000
_cell.angle_alpha   90.00
_cell.angle_beta   90.00
_cell.angle_gamma   90.00
#
_symmetry.space_group_name_H-M   'P 1'
#
loop_
_entity.id
_entity.type
_entity.pdbx_description
1 polymer ?
#
loop_
_entity_poly.entity_id
_entity_poly.type
_entity_poly.pdbx_seq_one_letter_code
_entity_poly.pdbx_strand_id
1 'polypeptide(L)'
;MQSLQQPSLRASSSRALETLRLAPSHPAQRFTKLLSLHDLKHIRPDTPATVIRAQPHLQAAAVQSPPDHTRTTIDLEHTEFEGEYCLPGEITVDNEANPNFTVLSLEMTDYPGLLRVVAWVLNGLSLLVENARLLTDADGIARNTFWLTDTAGKKLDTVTAELVAERVGDFVVYCTPSSRTLKSEIFKSGPITIDNRAHDKYTVVTVDGDKNKQQGILLDVASVMTGVGTYIHEAIIQGCKDCGAPEVSSDADLSKGRIYKFWVTDRQKHKLDFARASSLLFTLGLVYGQSNGPLRAPNTGLACLRLRLEKKESNVSKS
;
A
#
# COMPACT_ATOMS: atom_id res chain seq x y z
N MET A 1 27.50 83.13 -18.71
CA MET A 1 28.19 82.39 -19.78
C MET A 1 27.51 81.04 -19.93
N GLN A 2 26.94 80.79 -21.11
CA GLN A 2 26.44 79.53 -21.71
C GLN A 2 25.64 78.57 -20.80
N SER A 3 24.29 78.48 -20.84
CA SER A 3 23.39 77.98 -21.91
C SER A 3 23.61 76.46 -22.16
N LEU A 4 22.67 75.50 -22.09
CA LEU A 4 21.33 75.34 -22.70
C LEU A 4 20.72 74.02 -22.15
N GLN A 5 19.49 74.04 -21.63
CA GLN A 5 18.25 73.45 -22.19
C GLN A 5 18.03 71.92 -22.09
N GLN A 6 16.91 71.56 -21.44
CA GLN A 6 16.09 70.39 -21.78
C GLN A 6 15.53 70.53 -23.22
N PRO A 7 15.04 69.43 -23.82
CA PRO A 7 13.64 69.51 -24.20
C PRO A 7 12.81 68.22 -24.03
N SER A 8 11.52 68.46 -24.13
CA SER A 8 10.35 67.61 -24.00
C SER A 8 9.85 67.02 -25.34
N LEU A 9 9.01 65.97 -25.21
CA LEU A 9 7.78 65.69 -25.97
C LEU A 9 7.81 65.01 -27.37
N ARG A 10 6.96 63.98 -27.43
CA ARG A 10 5.96 63.58 -28.45
C ARG A 10 6.24 62.41 -29.41
N ALA A 11 5.15 61.65 -29.54
CA ALA A 11 4.90 60.45 -30.34
C ALA A 11 4.74 60.72 -31.85
N SER A 12 4.92 59.68 -32.67
CA SER A 12 3.99 59.24 -33.74
C SER A 12 4.58 58.11 -34.60
N SER A 13 3.73 57.09 -34.92
CA SER A 13 3.67 56.32 -36.19
C SER A 13 4.84 55.39 -36.57
N SER A 14 4.71 54.22 -37.23
CA SER A 14 3.64 53.32 -37.69
C SER A 14 4.32 52.21 -38.54
N ARG A 15 3.80 50.96 -38.49
CA ARG A 15 4.01 49.79 -39.42
C ARG A 15 5.41 49.12 -39.41
N ALA A 16 5.58 47.79 -39.56
CA ALA A 16 4.80 46.75 -40.22
C ALA A 16 5.09 45.31 -39.69
N LEU A 17 4.03 44.48 -39.73
CA LEU A 17 3.93 43.03 -40.06
C LEU A 17 5.06 42.03 -39.71
N GLU A 18 4.73 41.01 -38.91
CA GLU A 18 4.57 39.63 -39.41
C GLU A 18 3.91 38.72 -38.34
N THR A 19 2.72 38.21 -38.66
CA THR A 19 1.97 37.21 -37.90
C THR A 19 1.91 35.93 -38.71
N LEU A 20 2.51 34.84 -38.21
CA LEU A 20 2.37 33.51 -38.80
C LEU A 20 1.04 32.89 -38.36
N ARG A 21 0.12 32.70 -39.31
CA ARG A 21 -1.09 31.87 -39.19
C ARG A 21 -0.77 30.44 -39.61
N LEU A 22 -1.28 29.45 -38.88
CA LEU A 22 -1.58 28.12 -39.41
C LEU A 22 -3.05 27.78 -39.13
N ALA A 23 -3.73 27.32 -40.17
CA ALA A 23 -5.17 27.12 -40.31
C ALA A 23 -5.63 25.72 -39.85
N PRO A 24 -6.94 25.50 -39.62
CA PRO A 24 -7.49 24.21 -39.21
C PRO A 24 -7.89 23.34 -40.42
N SER A 25 -7.86 22.02 -40.27
CA SER A 25 -8.48 21.10 -41.23
C SER A 25 -9.13 19.89 -40.53
N HIS A 26 -10.39 19.65 -40.90
CA HIS A 26 -11.18 18.42 -40.71
C HIS A 26 -11.58 17.94 -42.11
N PRO A 27 -11.74 16.62 -42.36
CA PRO A 27 -13.06 15.94 -42.27
C PRO A 27 -12.93 14.45 -41.85
N ALA A 28 -13.91 13.56 -41.58
CA ALA A 28 -15.38 13.54 -41.52
C ALA A 28 -15.86 12.18 -40.90
N GLN A 29 -17.02 12.20 -40.20
CA GLN A 29 -18.12 11.20 -40.13
C GLN A 29 -17.81 9.78 -39.56
N ARG A 30 -18.64 9.10 -38.74
CA ARG A 30 -20.12 8.94 -38.62
C ARG A 30 -20.34 8.10 -37.33
N PHE A 31 -21.18 8.42 -36.35
CA PHE A 31 -22.61 8.09 -36.26
C PHE A 31 -23.14 8.68 -34.95
N THR A 32 -24.26 9.39 -35.01
CA THR A 32 -25.05 9.79 -33.84
C THR A 32 -26.49 9.38 -34.09
N LYS A 33 -27.11 8.68 -33.14
CA LYS A 33 -28.56 8.64 -33.02
C LYS A 33 -28.89 8.97 -31.57
N LEU A 34 -29.29 10.24 -31.37
CA LEU A 34 -29.88 10.73 -30.12
C LEU A 34 -31.26 10.12 -29.94
N LEU A 35 -31.56 9.63 -28.74
CA LEU A 35 -32.92 9.50 -28.23
C LEU A 35 -33.06 10.45 -27.03
N SER A 36 -34.08 11.31 -27.13
CA SER A 36 -34.49 12.31 -26.14
C SER A 36 -35.21 11.64 -24.97
N LEU A 37 -34.83 11.97 -23.73
CA LEU A 37 -35.52 11.59 -22.50
C LEU A 37 -36.61 12.63 -22.16
N HIS A 38 -37.68 12.67 -22.96
CA HIS A 38 -39.02 12.99 -22.47
C HIS A 38 -39.75 11.65 -22.51
N ASP A 39 -39.84 10.95 -21.37
CA ASP A 39 -40.82 9.89 -21.05
C ASP A 39 -40.43 9.15 -19.75
N LEU A 40 -40.24 9.90 -18.66
CA LEU A 40 -40.15 9.35 -17.30
C LEU A 40 -41.41 9.75 -16.53
N LYS A 41 -42.53 9.08 -16.83
CA LYS A 41 -43.73 9.03 -16.00
C LYS A 41 -44.63 7.93 -16.54
N HIS A 42 -44.43 6.69 -16.07
CA HIS A 42 -45.45 5.66 -15.85
C HIS A 42 -44.76 4.36 -15.44
N ILE A 43 -44.52 4.17 -14.15
CA ILE A 43 -44.35 2.85 -13.56
C ILE A 43 -45.31 2.79 -12.38
N ARG A 44 -46.42 2.07 -12.53
CA ARG A 44 -47.19 1.53 -11.40
C ARG A 44 -46.71 0.10 -11.15
N PRO A 45 -46.60 -0.34 -9.90
CA PRO A 45 -46.32 -1.72 -9.56
C PRO A 45 -47.62 -2.52 -9.72
N ASP A 46 -47.57 -3.69 -10.36
CA ASP A 46 -48.48 -4.83 -10.09
C ASP A 46 -48.30 -5.93 -11.15
N THR A 47 -47.44 -6.92 -10.84
CA THR A 47 -47.62 -8.33 -11.22
C THR A 47 -46.62 -9.20 -10.41
N PRO A 48 -47.01 -10.41 -9.96
CA PRO A 48 -46.32 -11.12 -8.89
C PRO A 48 -45.07 -11.87 -9.40
N ALA A 49 -44.02 -11.84 -8.59
CA ALA A 49 -42.81 -12.60 -8.85
C ALA A 49 -43.06 -14.11 -8.65
N THR A 50 -42.91 -14.87 -9.72
CA THR A 50 -42.86 -16.33 -9.71
C THR A 50 -41.61 -16.78 -8.94
N VAL A 51 -41.81 -17.41 -7.78
CA VAL A 51 -40.75 -18.04 -6.98
C VAL A 51 -40.33 -19.32 -7.69
N ILE A 52 -39.20 -19.30 -8.40
CA ILE A 52 -38.55 -20.53 -8.87
C ILE A 52 -37.79 -21.13 -7.68
N ARG A 53 -38.40 -22.16 -7.09
CA ARG A 53 -37.87 -22.97 -5.99
C ARG A 53 -36.84 -23.95 -6.58
N ALA A 54 -35.55 -23.73 -6.33
CA ALA A 54 -34.52 -24.72 -6.64
C ALA A 54 -34.62 -25.90 -5.64
N GLN A 55 -34.89 -27.10 -6.15
CA GLN A 55 -34.79 -28.36 -5.41
C GLN A 55 -33.34 -28.85 -5.39
N PRO A 56 -32.85 -29.45 -4.28
CA PRO A 56 -31.50 -29.98 -4.20
C PRO A 56 -31.51 -31.47 -4.56
N HIS A 57 -31.18 -31.80 -5.80
CA HIS A 57 -30.88 -33.18 -6.18
C HIS A 57 -29.66 -33.21 -7.11
N LEU A 58 -28.46 -33.30 -6.52
CA LEU A 58 -27.32 -33.91 -7.17
C LEU A 58 -26.51 -34.65 -6.10
N GLN A 59 -26.55 -35.98 -6.16
CA GLN A 59 -25.85 -36.89 -5.27
C GLN A 59 -24.34 -36.76 -5.49
N ALA A 60 -23.62 -36.39 -4.42
CA ALA A 60 -22.17 -36.53 -4.37
C ALA A 60 -21.83 -38.03 -4.27
N ALA A 61 -21.10 -38.54 -5.26
CA ALA A 61 -20.51 -39.87 -5.21
C ALA A 61 -19.48 -39.94 -4.06
N ALA A 62 -19.62 -40.96 -3.21
CA ALA A 62 -18.68 -41.24 -2.13
C ALA A 62 -17.31 -41.65 -2.72
N VAL A 63 -16.33 -40.75 -2.64
CA VAL A 63 -14.92 -41.08 -2.79
C VAL A 63 -14.43 -41.61 -1.44
N GLN A 64 -13.95 -42.85 -1.44
CA GLN A 64 -13.42 -43.52 -0.26
C GLN A 64 -12.17 -42.79 0.25
N SER A 65 -12.17 -42.46 1.55
CA SER A 65 -11.02 -41.88 2.25
C SER A 65 -9.85 -42.88 2.31
N PRO A 66 -8.61 -42.47 2.02
CA PRO A 66 -7.42 -43.29 2.26
C PRO A 66 -7.17 -43.47 3.77
N PRO A 67 -6.45 -44.53 4.18
CA PRO A 67 -6.38 -44.93 5.58
C PRO A 67 -5.55 -43.97 6.43
N ASP A 68 -6.06 -43.83 7.66
CA ASP A 68 -5.52 -43.20 8.87
C ASP A 68 -3.98 -43.09 8.92
N HIS A 69 -3.47 -41.94 8.49
CA HIS A 69 -2.23 -41.42 9.05
C HIS A 69 -2.62 -40.65 10.30
N THR A 70 -2.24 -41.21 11.44
CA THR A 70 -2.42 -40.64 12.77
C THR A 70 -1.99 -39.17 12.76
N ARG A 71 -2.98 -38.28 12.60
CA ARG A 71 -2.78 -36.85 12.71
C ARG A 71 -2.47 -36.62 14.17
N THR A 72 -1.19 -36.43 14.50
CA THR A 72 -0.79 -35.86 15.78
C THR A 72 -1.35 -34.44 15.80
N THR A 73 -2.62 -34.33 16.16
CA THR A 73 -3.24 -33.09 16.58
C THR A 73 -2.53 -32.76 17.87
N ILE A 74 -1.59 -31.82 17.79
CA ILE A 74 -1.14 -31.13 18.97
C ILE A 74 -2.36 -30.32 19.39
N ASP A 75 -3.14 -30.86 20.32
CA ASP A 75 -4.14 -30.10 21.07
C ASP A 75 -3.36 -29.02 21.83
N LEU A 76 -3.19 -27.88 21.17
CA LEU A 76 -2.76 -26.65 21.82
C LEU A 76 -3.94 -26.21 22.69
N GLU A 77 -4.04 -26.80 23.88
CA GLU A 77 -4.79 -26.20 24.98
C GLU A 77 -4.40 -24.73 25.03
N HIS A 78 -5.41 -23.84 25.00
CA HIS A 78 -5.30 -22.41 25.19
C HIS A 78 -4.70 -22.10 26.57
N THR A 79 -3.41 -22.32 26.70
CA THR A 79 -2.59 -21.73 27.74
C THR A 79 -2.30 -20.32 27.25
N GLU A 80 -2.83 -19.33 27.97
CA GLU A 80 -2.53 -17.92 27.77
C GLU A 80 -1.04 -17.70 28.02
N PHE A 81 -0.22 -17.99 27.02
CA PHE A 81 1.19 -17.64 27.02
C PHE A 81 1.28 -16.13 26.91
N GLU A 82 1.58 -15.46 28.03
CA GLU A 82 2.03 -14.07 28.02
C GLU A 82 3.42 -14.00 27.39
N GLY A 83 3.48 -13.95 26.06
CA GLY A 83 4.73 -13.84 25.30
C GLY A 83 4.50 -13.35 23.87
N GLU A 84 5.45 -12.59 23.33
CA GLU A 84 5.50 -12.32 21.89
C GLU A 84 5.95 -13.62 21.20
N TYR A 85 5.10 -14.15 20.33
CA TYR A 85 5.45 -15.29 19.50
C TYR A 85 5.08 -15.00 18.05
N CYS A 86 5.86 -15.56 17.14
CA CYS A 86 5.67 -15.41 15.71
C CYS A 86 5.34 -16.77 15.12
N LEU A 87 4.23 -16.86 14.38
CA LEU A 87 3.79 -18.04 13.67
C LEU A 87 3.97 -17.83 12.16
N PRO A 88 4.67 -18.72 11.46
CA PRO A 88 4.72 -18.69 10.00
C PRO A 88 3.35 -19.08 9.42
N GLY A 89 3.00 -18.51 8.27
CA GLY A 89 1.84 -18.96 7.51
C GLY A 89 2.10 -20.29 6.79
N GLU A 90 1.04 -21.06 6.56
CA GLU A 90 1.10 -22.25 5.73
C GLU A 90 1.04 -21.84 4.25
N ILE A 91 2.13 -22.08 3.52
CA ILE A 91 2.25 -21.76 2.10
C ILE A 91 2.36 -23.05 1.30
N THR A 92 1.48 -23.22 0.32
CA THR A 92 1.51 -24.36 -0.60
C THR A 92 1.48 -23.87 -2.05
N VAL A 93 2.05 -24.67 -2.94
CA VAL A 93 2.01 -24.41 -4.38
C VAL A 93 1.52 -25.66 -5.10
N ASP A 94 0.55 -25.48 -5.98
CA ASP A 94 0.04 -26.49 -6.88
C ASP A 94 0.27 -26.02 -8.32
N ASN A 95 1.29 -26.61 -8.93
CA ASN A 95 1.65 -26.32 -10.32
C ASN A 95 0.96 -27.29 -11.30
N GLU A 96 0.02 -28.12 -10.87
CA GLU A 96 -0.75 -29.05 -11.72
C GLU A 96 -2.24 -28.67 -11.80
N ALA A 97 -2.79 -28.01 -10.76
CA ALA A 97 -4.18 -27.59 -10.66
C ALA A 97 -4.70 -26.74 -11.84
N ASN A 98 -3.81 -26.05 -12.56
CA ASN A 98 -4.19 -25.25 -13.71
C ASN A 98 -3.16 -25.39 -14.85
N PRO A 99 -3.58 -25.58 -16.12
CA PRO A 99 -2.64 -25.73 -17.23
C PRO A 99 -1.83 -24.46 -17.53
N ASN A 100 -2.37 -23.28 -17.26
CA ASN A 100 -1.82 -21.99 -17.68
C ASN A 100 -1.17 -21.18 -16.53
N PHE A 101 -1.44 -21.54 -15.28
CA PHE A 101 -1.04 -20.76 -14.12
C PHE A 101 -0.40 -21.63 -13.04
N THR A 102 0.50 -21.04 -12.26
CA THR A 102 1.00 -21.63 -11.01
C THR A 102 0.08 -21.18 -9.87
N VAL A 103 -0.47 -22.11 -9.09
CA VAL A 103 -1.44 -21.79 -8.04
C VAL A 103 -0.73 -21.76 -6.69
N LEU A 104 -0.64 -20.59 -6.06
CA LEU A 104 -0.08 -20.41 -4.71
C LEU A 104 -1.24 -20.26 -3.71
N SER A 105 -1.23 -21.05 -2.64
CA SER A 105 -2.20 -20.92 -1.54
C SER A 105 -1.49 -20.56 -0.24
N LEU A 106 -2.16 -19.71 0.55
CA LEU A 106 -1.72 -19.21 1.84
C LEU A 106 -2.86 -19.39 2.85
N GLU A 107 -2.53 -19.95 4.01
CA GLU A 107 -3.41 -20.04 5.17
C GLU A 107 -2.71 -19.55 6.44
N MET A 108 -3.29 -18.54 7.12
CA MET A 108 -2.77 -18.05 8.40
C MET A 108 -3.76 -17.13 9.12
N THR A 109 -3.52 -16.81 10.40
CA THR A 109 -4.21 -15.69 11.08
C THR A 109 -4.00 -14.39 10.32
N ASP A 110 -5.10 -13.73 9.95
CA ASP A 110 -5.06 -12.49 9.19
C ASP A 110 -4.56 -11.33 10.07
N TYR A 111 -3.81 -10.42 9.45
CA TYR A 111 -3.27 -9.25 10.12
C TYR A 111 -3.15 -8.05 9.17
N PRO A 112 -3.21 -6.82 9.70
CA PRO A 112 -3.04 -5.62 8.91
C PRO A 112 -1.75 -5.64 8.09
N GLY A 113 -1.88 -5.66 6.76
CA GLY A 113 -0.75 -5.64 5.83
C GLY A 113 -0.29 -7.01 5.33
N LEU A 114 -0.99 -8.11 5.63
CA LEU A 114 -0.69 -9.44 5.07
C LEU A 114 -0.60 -9.41 3.54
N LEU A 115 -1.65 -8.93 2.86
CA LEU A 115 -1.67 -8.84 1.40
C LEU A 115 -0.52 -7.98 0.85
N ARG A 116 -0.14 -6.91 1.56
CA ARG A 116 0.99 -6.07 1.18
C ARG A 116 2.30 -6.86 1.21
N VAL A 117 2.53 -7.66 2.26
CA VAL A 117 3.73 -8.49 2.38
C VAL A 117 3.79 -9.48 1.23
N VAL A 118 2.70 -10.20 0.97
CA VAL A 118 2.62 -11.15 -0.16
C VAL A 118 2.90 -10.44 -1.49
N ALA A 119 2.21 -9.33 -1.76
CA ALA A 119 2.41 -8.55 -2.99
C ALA A 119 3.85 -8.03 -3.13
N TRP A 120 4.49 -7.61 -2.04
CA TRP A 120 5.87 -7.16 -2.04
C TRP A 120 6.86 -8.27 -2.38
N VAL A 121 6.65 -9.49 -1.86
CA VAL A 121 7.47 -10.66 -2.21
C VAL A 121 7.27 -11.04 -3.67
N LEU A 122 6.03 -11.20 -4.12
CA LEU A 122 5.72 -11.59 -5.50
C LEU A 122 6.26 -10.58 -6.52
N ASN A 123 6.13 -9.28 -6.23
CA ASN A 123 6.70 -8.24 -7.07
C ASN A 123 8.23 -8.37 -7.16
N GLY A 124 8.90 -8.71 -6.06
CA GLY A 124 10.35 -8.92 -6.07
C GLY A 124 10.83 -10.16 -6.77
N LEU A 125 9.96 -11.14 -6.92
CA LEU A 125 10.19 -12.31 -7.75
C LEU A 125 9.85 -12.05 -9.23
N SER A 126 9.41 -10.82 -9.58
CA SER A 126 8.96 -10.47 -10.94
C SER A 126 7.82 -11.38 -11.42
N LEU A 127 6.88 -11.65 -10.53
CA LEU A 127 5.68 -12.42 -10.82
C LEU A 127 4.47 -11.52 -11.01
N LEU A 128 3.57 -11.95 -11.89
CA LEU A 128 2.27 -11.32 -12.09
C LEU A 128 1.20 -12.16 -11.38
N VAL A 129 0.26 -11.48 -10.73
CA VAL A 129 -0.95 -12.09 -10.17
C VAL A 129 -2.05 -11.92 -11.21
N GLU A 130 -2.33 -12.98 -11.96
CA GLU A 130 -3.33 -12.97 -13.04
C GLU A 130 -4.74 -13.08 -12.48
N ASN A 131 -4.90 -13.90 -11.44
CA ASN A 131 -6.15 -14.01 -10.69
C ASN A 131 -5.83 -14.18 -9.21
N ALA A 132 -6.78 -13.82 -8.34
CA ALA A 132 -6.70 -14.11 -6.92
C ALA A 132 -8.09 -14.29 -6.30
N ARG A 133 -8.17 -15.14 -5.28
CA ARG A 133 -9.31 -15.26 -4.37
C ARG A 133 -8.79 -15.02 -2.97
N LEU A 134 -9.27 -13.95 -2.34
CA LEU A 134 -8.86 -13.55 -0.99
C LEU A 134 -10.08 -13.64 -0.08
N LEU A 135 -9.93 -14.33 1.05
CA LEU A 135 -11.00 -14.53 2.02
C LEU A 135 -10.38 -14.54 3.42
N THR A 136 -11.02 -13.84 4.35
CA THR A 136 -10.80 -14.04 5.79
C THR A 136 -12.08 -14.64 6.33
N ASP A 137 -11.97 -15.81 6.98
CA ASP A 137 -13.13 -16.49 7.55
C ASP A 137 -13.56 -15.89 8.90
N ALA A 138 -14.63 -16.44 9.49
CA ALA A 138 -15.20 -15.94 10.74
C ALA A 138 -14.25 -16.07 11.94
N ASP A 139 -13.28 -17.00 11.86
CA ASP A 139 -12.28 -17.23 12.89
C ASP A 139 -11.05 -16.32 12.71
N GLY A 140 -11.08 -15.43 11.71
CA GLY A 140 -9.98 -14.50 11.42
C GLY A 140 -8.83 -15.15 10.66
N ILE A 141 -9.04 -16.31 10.04
CA ILE A 141 -8.03 -16.99 9.23
C ILE A 141 -8.13 -16.52 7.78
N ALA A 142 -7.05 -15.97 7.25
CA ALA A 142 -6.88 -15.64 5.85
C ALA A 142 -6.62 -16.92 5.04
N ARG A 143 -7.45 -17.18 4.03
CA ARG A 143 -7.30 -18.25 3.04
C ARG A 143 -7.24 -17.62 1.66
N ASN A 144 -6.02 -17.41 1.18
CA ASN A 144 -5.73 -16.66 -0.04
C ASN A 144 -5.16 -17.61 -1.10
N THR A 145 -5.70 -17.54 -2.31
CA THR A 145 -5.21 -18.28 -3.48
C THR A 145 -4.85 -17.30 -4.60
N PHE A 146 -3.67 -17.46 -5.19
CA PHE A 146 -3.15 -16.63 -6.28
C PHE A 146 -2.79 -17.49 -7.49
N TRP A 147 -3.17 -17.04 -8.68
CA TRP A 147 -2.77 -17.65 -9.96
C TRP A 147 -1.67 -16.79 -10.57
N LEU A 148 -0.48 -17.37 -10.68
CA LEU A 148 0.76 -16.65 -10.97
C LEU A 148 1.33 -17.01 -12.34
N THR A 149 1.95 -16.02 -12.96
CA THR A 149 2.78 -16.12 -14.18
C THR A 149 4.07 -15.32 -14.01
N ASP A 150 5.04 -15.57 -14.89
CA ASP A 150 6.16 -14.65 -15.08
C ASP A 150 5.73 -13.37 -15.83
N THR A 151 6.64 -12.42 -16.00
CA THR A 151 6.36 -11.16 -16.72
C THR A 151 6.04 -11.33 -18.20
N ALA A 152 6.27 -12.52 -18.78
CA ALA A 152 5.88 -12.85 -20.16
C ALA A 152 4.51 -13.55 -20.23
N GLY A 153 3.81 -13.70 -19.10
CA GLY A 153 2.53 -14.38 -19.01
C GLY A 153 2.65 -15.90 -19.06
N LYS A 154 3.84 -16.47 -18.86
CA LYS A 154 4.07 -17.90 -18.87
C LYS A 154 3.98 -18.48 -17.47
N LYS A 155 3.41 -19.68 -17.38
CA LYS A 155 3.42 -20.52 -16.17
C LYS A 155 4.86 -20.84 -15.73
N LEU A 156 5.07 -20.89 -14.42
CA LEU A 156 6.37 -21.24 -13.84
C LEU A 156 6.66 -22.74 -13.98
N ASP A 157 7.93 -23.11 -14.15
CA ASP A 157 8.34 -24.51 -13.96
C ASP A 157 8.23 -24.91 -12.48
N THR A 158 8.11 -26.22 -12.22
CA THR A 158 7.86 -26.76 -10.87
C THR A 158 8.89 -26.33 -9.85
N VAL A 159 10.18 -26.34 -10.20
CA VAL A 159 11.27 -25.91 -9.30
C VAL A 159 11.11 -24.43 -8.92
N THR A 160 10.75 -23.60 -9.89
CA THR A 160 10.50 -22.17 -9.65
C THR A 160 9.25 -21.95 -8.81
N ALA A 161 8.18 -22.72 -9.04
CA ALA A 161 6.97 -22.68 -8.25
C ALA A 161 7.23 -23.01 -6.77
N GLU A 162 8.02 -24.05 -6.49
CA GLU A 162 8.44 -24.43 -5.14
C GLU A 162 9.27 -23.33 -4.46
N LEU A 163 10.24 -22.76 -5.17
CA LEU A 163 11.03 -21.62 -4.67
C LEU A 163 10.18 -20.40 -4.31
N VAL A 164 9.09 -20.16 -5.06
CA VAL A 164 8.16 -19.08 -4.75
C VAL A 164 7.45 -19.35 -3.43
N ALA A 165 6.99 -20.58 -3.19
CA ALA A 165 6.34 -20.95 -1.93
C ALA A 165 7.28 -20.77 -0.73
N GLU A 166 8.52 -21.28 -0.82
CA GLU A 166 9.55 -21.08 0.22
C GLU A 166 9.76 -19.60 0.49
N ARG A 167 9.92 -18.81 -0.58
CA ARG A 167 10.23 -17.39 -0.45
C ARG A 167 9.09 -16.56 0.10
N VAL A 168 7.84 -16.92 -0.21
CA VAL A 168 6.68 -16.29 0.43
C VAL A 168 6.61 -16.69 1.90
N GLY A 169 6.89 -17.96 2.23
CA GLY A 169 6.94 -18.45 3.61
C GLY A 169 7.95 -17.73 4.49
N ASP A 170 9.11 -17.33 3.95
CA ASP A 170 10.13 -16.55 4.67
C ASP A 170 9.61 -15.23 5.27
N PHE A 171 8.62 -14.60 4.63
CA PHE A 171 8.15 -13.26 4.99
C PHE A 171 6.72 -13.23 5.53
N VAL A 172 5.93 -14.25 5.23
CA VAL A 172 4.56 -14.35 5.71
C VAL A 172 4.57 -14.96 7.11
N VAL A 173 4.79 -14.08 8.08
CA VAL A 173 4.90 -14.40 9.50
C VAL A 173 4.00 -13.44 10.28
N TYR A 174 3.15 -13.99 11.14
CA TYR A 174 2.33 -13.22 12.06
C TYR A 174 2.95 -13.25 13.46
N CYS A 175 3.24 -12.07 14.02
CA CYS A 175 3.72 -11.95 15.39
C CYS A 175 2.64 -11.34 16.27
N THR A 176 2.36 -11.97 17.40
CA THR A 176 1.45 -11.39 18.39
C THR A 176 2.12 -10.19 19.07
N PRO A 177 1.51 -8.99 19.02
CA PRO A 177 2.06 -7.84 19.72
C PRO A 177 1.92 -8.08 21.23
N SER A 178 2.98 -7.83 22.01
CA SER A 178 2.86 -7.89 23.46
C SER A 178 1.88 -6.84 24.00
N SER A 179 1.36 -7.11 25.20
CA SER A 179 0.61 -6.12 26.00
C SER A 179 1.38 -4.80 26.20
N ARG A 180 2.72 -4.84 26.19
CA ARG A 180 3.58 -3.64 26.24
C ARG A 180 3.52 -2.87 24.91
N THR A 181 3.63 -3.57 23.79
CA THR A 181 3.58 -2.99 22.44
C THR A 181 2.22 -2.34 22.17
N LEU A 182 1.12 -2.98 22.57
CA LEU A 182 -0.24 -2.43 22.44
C LEU A 182 -0.46 -1.17 23.28
N LYS A 183 0.29 -1.00 24.37
CA LYS A 183 0.28 0.19 25.23
C LYS A 183 1.33 1.22 24.84
N SER A 184 2.05 1.03 23.73
CA SER A 184 3.04 2.01 23.29
C SER A 184 2.37 3.33 22.95
N GLU A 185 2.93 4.40 23.49
CA GLU A 185 2.46 5.77 23.24
C GLU A 185 3.37 6.50 22.24
N ILE A 186 4.52 5.92 21.87
CA ILE A 186 5.47 6.51 20.93
C ILE A 186 5.78 5.52 19.81
N PHE A 187 5.69 6.02 18.58
CA PHE A 187 5.95 5.26 17.36
C PHE A 187 6.96 6.03 16.51
N LYS A 188 8.00 5.35 16.02
CA LYS A 188 9.08 5.97 15.24
C LYS A 188 9.43 5.14 14.03
N SER A 189 9.66 5.79 12.89
CA SER A 189 10.18 5.17 11.67
C SER A 189 10.91 6.22 10.85
N GLY A 190 12.23 6.07 10.75
CA GLY A 190 13.10 7.04 10.10
C GLY A 190 12.86 8.47 10.61
N PRO A 191 12.52 9.43 9.74
CA PRO A 191 12.31 10.83 10.11
C PRO A 191 10.92 11.13 10.71
N ILE A 192 10.08 10.11 10.92
CA ILE A 192 8.70 10.27 11.42
C ILE A 192 8.64 9.82 12.88
N THR A 193 8.04 10.65 13.73
CA THR A 193 7.71 10.35 15.13
C THR A 193 6.24 10.65 15.38
N ILE A 194 5.53 9.72 16.02
CA ILE A 194 4.16 9.91 16.50
C ILE A 194 4.20 9.70 18.02
N ASP A 195 3.80 10.71 18.78
CA ASP A 195 3.97 10.75 20.22
C ASP A 195 2.68 11.16 20.92
N ASN A 196 2.07 10.21 21.64
CA ASN A 196 0.88 10.42 22.47
C ASN A 196 1.22 11.02 23.85
N ARG A 197 2.49 11.07 24.26
CA ARG A 197 2.94 11.67 25.53
C ARG A 197 3.30 13.14 25.40
N ALA A 198 3.64 13.58 24.19
CA ALA A 198 4.08 14.95 23.93
C ALA A 198 3.00 16.03 24.13
N HIS A 199 1.72 15.66 24.27
CA HIS A 199 0.65 16.61 24.58
C HIS A 199 -0.50 15.90 25.31
N ASP A 200 -1.17 16.58 26.24
CA ASP A 200 -2.21 15.97 27.09
C ASP A 200 -3.43 15.50 26.29
N LYS A 201 -3.85 16.29 25.29
CA LYS A 201 -5.09 16.08 24.53
C LYS A 201 -4.91 15.51 23.12
N TYR A 202 -3.73 15.67 22.53
CA TYR A 202 -3.51 15.44 21.11
C TYR A 202 -2.37 14.45 20.91
N THR A 203 -2.43 13.72 19.82
CA THR A 203 -1.27 12.98 19.32
C THR A 203 -0.38 13.96 18.56
N VAL A 204 0.92 13.98 18.87
CA VAL A 204 1.87 14.86 18.18
C VAL A 204 2.59 14.08 17.10
N VAL A 205 2.40 14.47 15.85
CA VAL A 205 3.09 13.89 14.69
C VAL A 205 4.19 14.84 14.27
N THR A 206 5.42 14.34 14.22
CA THR A 206 6.61 15.09 13.79
C THR A 206 7.22 14.41 12.58
N VAL A 207 7.48 15.19 11.53
CA VAL A 207 8.18 14.76 10.31
C VAL A 207 9.39 15.66 10.12
N ASP A 208 10.59 15.07 10.19
CA ASP A 208 11.85 15.76 9.91
C ASP A 208 12.09 15.81 8.40
N GLY A 209 11.89 16.98 7.81
CA GLY A 209 12.08 17.36 6.41
C GLY A 209 13.55 17.35 5.97
N ASP A 210 13.91 16.43 5.07
CA ASP A 210 15.21 16.44 4.40
C ASP A 210 15.34 17.70 3.54
N LYS A 211 16.45 18.41 3.73
CA LYS A 211 16.81 19.61 2.96
C LYS A 211 16.83 19.38 1.45
N ASN A 212 17.00 18.14 0.99
CA ASN A 212 17.07 17.80 -0.44
C ASN A 212 15.71 17.44 -1.06
N LYS A 213 14.64 17.26 -0.26
CA LYS A 213 13.31 16.82 -0.74
C LYS A 213 12.19 17.78 -0.32
N GLN A 214 12.36 19.09 -0.51
CA GLN A 214 11.46 20.07 0.13
C GLN A 214 10.13 20.32 -0.60
N GLN A 215 10.03 20.02 -1.90
CA GLN A 215 8.82 20.27 -2.66
C GLN A 215 7.78 19.17 -2.38
N GLY A 216 6.54 19.57 -2.09
CA GLY A 216 5.42 18.63 -1.97
C GLY A 216 5.26 17.93 -0.63
N ILE A 217 6.24 17.99 0.30
CA ILE A 217 6.12 17.29 1.61
C ILE A 217 4.81 17.65 2.33
N LEU A 218 4.45 18.94 2.37
CA LEU A 218 3.23 19.33 3.06
C LEU A 218 1.99 18.71 2.42
N LEU A 219 1.95 18.63 1.09
CA LEU A 219 0.87 17.97 0.36
C LEU A 219 0.86 16.48 0.69
N ASP A 220 2.01 15.83 0.68
CA ASP A 220 2.16 14.40 0.99
C ASP A 220 1.66 14.08 2.40
N VAL A 221 2.18 14.79 3.41
CA VAL A 221 1.81 14.60 4.82
C VAL A 221 0.32 14.87 5.04
N ALA A 222 -0.21 15.97 4.48
CA ALA A 222 -1.63 16.30 4.61
C ALA A 222 -2.53 15.28 3.89
N SER A 223 -2.12 14.76 2.74
CA SER A 223 -2.85 13.72 1.99
C SER A 223 -2.91 12.43 2.78
N VAL A 224 -1.79 12.03 3.40
CA VAL A 224 -1.73 10.84 4.25
C VAL A 224 -2.62 10.99 5.49
N MET A 225 -2.54 12.13 6.18
CA MET A 225 -3.39 12.41 7.34
C MET A 225 -4.88 12.36 6.98
N THR A 226 -5.24 12.94 5.83
CA THR A 226 -6.61 12.87 5.30
C THR A 226 -7.03 11.43 5.02
N GLY A 227 -6.17 10.64 4.36
CA GLY A 227 -6.45 9.25 4.02
C GLY A 227 -6.60 8.33 5.23
N VAL A 228 -5.82 8.55 6.30
CA VAL A 228 -5.91 7.80 7.56
C VAL A 228 -7.07 8.29 8.45
N GLY A 229 -7.70 9.41 8.09
CA GLY A 229 -8.84 9.97 8.81
C GLY A 229 -8.47 10.68 10.11
N THR A 230 -7.33 11.36 10.13
CA THR A 230 -6.90 12.19 11.26
C THR A 230 -7.35 13.64 11.08
N TYR A 231 -7.61 14.32 12.21
CA TYR A 231 -8.02 15.71 12.28
C TYR A 231 -6.88 16.54 12.83
N ILE A 232 -6.40 17.52 12.06
CA ILE A 232 -5.35 18.45 12.47
C ILE A 232 -6.01 19.60 13.24
N HIS A 233 -5.61 19.79 14.50
CA HIS A 233 -6.06 20.91 15.34
C HIS A 233 -5.08 22.08 15.28
N GLU A 234 -3.79 21.77 15.19
CA GLU A 234 -2.70 22.73 15.16
C GLU A 234 -1.53 22.16 14.34
N ALA A 235 -0.79 23.03 13.67
CA ALA A 235 0.40 22.65 12.93
C ALA A 235 1.46 23.75 12.99
N ILE A 236 2.71 23.34 13.14
CA ILE A 236 3.89 24.20 13.08
C ILE A 236 4.82 23.65 12.01
N ILE A 237 5.21 24.52 11.06
CA ILE A 237 6.17 24.21 10.02
C ILE A 237 7.31 25.21 10.14
N GLN A 238 8.50 24.72 10.45
CA GLN A 238 9.64 25.58 10.76
C GLN A 238 10.86 25.19 9.95
N GLY A 239 11.55 26.19 9.40
CA GLY A 239 12.80 26.04 8.66
C GLY A 239 14.01 25.91 9.56
N CYS A 240 14.02 24.94 10.46
CA CYS A 240 15.14 24.62 11.35
C CYS A 240 14.93 23.26 12.01
N LYS A 241 16.02 22.52 12.27
CA LYS A 241 15.97 21.19 12.92
C LYS A 241 15.98 21.21 14.44
N ASP A 242 16.50 22.28 15.05
CA ASP A 242 16.74 22.34 16.51
C ASP A 242 16.09 23.56 17.17
N CYS A 243 15.06 24.14 16.54
CA CYS A 243 14.27 25.18 17.19
C CYS A 243 13.44 24.53 18.30
N GLY A 244 13.81 24.78 19.55
CA GLY A 244 12.95 24.45 20.68
C GLY A 244 11.56 25.06 20.45
N ALA A 245 10.52 24.22 20.47
CA ALA A 245 9.14 24.69 20.38
C ALA A 245 8.81 25.62 21.59
N PRO A 246 7.90 26.62 21.47
CA PRO A 246 6.73 26.61 20.60
C PRO A 246 6.60 27.75 19.57
N GLU A 247 7.48 28.76 19.58
CA GLU A 247 7.31 29.92 18.71
C GLU A 247 7.98 29.70 17.34
N VAL A 248 7.33 30.17 16.27
CA VAL A 248 7.92 30.23 14.93
C VAL A 248 9.08 31.22 14.98
N SER A 249 10.32 30.72 14.95
CA SER A 249 11.47 31.60 14.85
C SER A 249 11.39 32.38 13.53
N SER A 250 11.55 33.70 13.60
CA SER A 250 11.71 34.53 12.40
C SER A 250 13.03 34.24 11.69
N ASP A 251 14.02 33.72 12.42
CA ASP A 251 15.29 33.23 11.90
C ASP A 251 15.14 31.75 11.50
N ALA A 252 14.70 31.54 10.26
CA ALA A 252 14.64 30.21 9.65
C ALA A 252 15.98 29.89 8.97
N ASP A 253 16.74 28.93 9.50
CA ASP A 253 17.89 28.33 8.82
C ASP A 253 17.45 27.19 7.90
N LEU A 254 16.96 27.57 6.71
CA LEU A 254 16.50 26.63 5.67
C LEU A 254 17.58 25.68 5.16
N SER A 255 18.87 25.94 5.46
CA SER A 255 19.97 25.06 5.09
C SER A 255 19.94 23.72 5.84
N LYS A 256 19.24 23.69 6.99
CA LYS A 256 19.13 22.51 7.87
C LYS A 256 17.89 21.66 7.60
N GLY A 257 17.00 22.07 6.71
CA GLY A 257 15.74 21.37 6.41
C GLY A 257 14.53 22.03 7.09
N ARG A 258 13.43 21.27 7.21
CA ARG A 258 12.19 21.77 7.82
C ARG A 258 11.61 20.75 8.78
N ILE A 259 11.10 21.17 9.93
CA ILE A 259 10.31 20.31 10.79
C ILE A 259 8.83 20.60 10.54
N TYR A 260 8.06 19.53 10.38
CA TYR A 260 6.60 19.59 10.32
C TYR A 260 6.05 18.91 11.57
N LYS A 261 5.37 19.67 12.42
CA LYS A 261 4.79 19.19 13.67
C LYS A 261 3.29 19.44 13.66
N PHE A 262 2.50 18.42 13.94
CA PHE A 262 1.04 18.46 13.89
C PHE A 262 0.45 17.90 15.17
N TRP A 263 -0.56 18.57 15.72
CA TRP A 263 -1.38 18.07 16.82
C TRP A 263 -2.67 17.53 16.24
N VAL A 264 -2.87 16.22 16.37
CA VAL A 264 -3.95 15.52 15.70
C VAL A 264 -4.82 14.72 16.66
N THR A 265 -6.05 14.47 16.23
CA THR A 265 -6.94 13.48 16.84
C THR A 265 -7.53 12.55 15.78
N ASP A 266 -8.13 11.50 16.28
CA ASP A 266 -9.09 10.67 15.60
C ASP A 266 -10.43 11.43 15.38
N ARG A 267 -11.38 10.86 14.62
CA ARG A 267 -12.72 11.46 14.37
C ARG A 267 -13.55 11.69 15.64
N GLN A 268 -13.38 10.84 16.64
CA GLN A 268 -14.06 10.95 17.94
C GLN A 268 -13.36 11.94 18.89
N LYS A 269 -12.32 12.65 18.42
CA LYS A 269 -11.48 13.59 19.19
C LYS A 269 -10.62 12.90 20.25
N HIS A 270 -10.31 11.62 20.07
CA HIS A 270 -9.36 10.87 20.88
C HIS A 270 -7.95 10.95 20.29
N LYS A 271 -6.93 10.68 21.12
CA LYS A 271 -5.59 10.39 20.63
C LYS A 271 -5.62 9.15 19.73
N LEU A 272 -4.64 9.03 18.83
CA LEU A 272 -4.53 7.87 17.95
C LEU A 272 -4.16 6.64 18.78
N ASP A 273 -4.96 5.58 18.63
CA ASP A 273 -4.66 4.25 19.17
C ASP A 273 -3.50 3.58 18.41
N PHE A 274 -3.08 2.41 18.89
CA PHE A 274 -2.00 1.64 18.27
C PHE A 274 -2.23 1.40 16.78
N ALA A 275 -3.46 1.02 16.38
CA ALA A 275 -3.79 0.70 15.00
C ALA A 275 -3.67 1.93 14.09
N ARG A 276 -4.24 3.07 14.49
CA ARG A 276 -4.19 4.32 13.71
C ARG A 276 -2.81 4.95 13.70
N ALA A 277 -2.10 4.94 14.83
CA ALA A 277 -0.73 5.44 14.89
C ALA A 277 0.21 4.60 13.99
N SER A 278 0.09 3.27 14.04
CA SER A 278 0.86 2.37 13.18
C SER A 278 0.52 2.56 11.70
N SER A 279 -0.77 2.69 11.37
CA SER A 279 -1.20 2.97 10.00
C SER A 279 -0.67 4.32 9.50
N LEU A 280 -0.73 5.37 10.32
CA LEU A 280 -0.22 6.68 9.97
C LEU A 280 1.30 6.65 9.76
N LEU A 281 2.04 6.00 10.66
CA LEU A 281 3.48 5.85 10.57
C LEU A 281 3.89 5.12 9.29
N PHE A 282 3.20 4.02 8.97
CA PHE A 282 3.45 3.23 7.78
C PHE A 282 3.20 4.03 6.50
N THR A 283 2.03 4.67 6.39
CA THR A 283 1.66 5.43 5.17
C THR A 283 2.55 6.65 4.98
N LEU A 284 2.92 7.36 6.06
CA LEU A 284 3.92 8.42 5.98
C LEU A 284 5.28 7.85 5.55
N GLY A 285 5.66 6.67 6.04
CA GLY A 285 6.86 5.96 5.60
C GLY A 285 6.86 5.62 4.11
N LEU A 286 5.71 5.34 3.49
CA LEU A 286 5.61 5.09 2.05
C LEU A 286 5.85 6.34 1.22
N VAL A 287 5.30 7.47 1.63
CA VAL A 287 5.36 8.72 0.85
C VAL A 287 6.65 9.48 1.14
N TYR A 288 7.09 9.48 2.40
CA TYR A 288 8.19 10.30 2.90
C TYR A 288 9.47 9.51 3.21
N GLY A 289 9.33 8.26 3.67
CA GLY A 289 10.46 7.39 3.98
C GLY A 289 11.32 7.12 2.75
N GLN A 290 12.64 7.10 2.93
CA GLN A 290 13.61 6.96 1.85
C GLN A 290 13.18 5.94 0.78
N SER A 291 13.26 6.40 -0.48
CA SER A 291 12.80 5.76 -1.72
C SER A 291 13.54 4.47 -2.10
N ASN A 292 14.02 3.71 -1.12
CA ASN A 292 14.66 2.40 -1.29
C ASN A 292 14.13 1.30 -0.34
N GLY A 293 13.14 1.58 0.53
CA GLY A 293 12.84 0.71 1.67
C GLY A 293 11.53 -0.11 1.69
N PRO A 294 10.34 0.45 1.36
CA PRO A 294 9.09 -0.28 1.67
C PRO A 294 8.34 -0.91 0.48
N LEU A 295 8.59 -0.43 -0.74
CA LEU A 295 7.98 -0.95 -1.98
C LEU A 295 9.00 -1.57 -2.93
N ARG A 296 10.29 -1.37 -2.67
CA ARG A 296 11.34 -2.02 -3.45
C ARG A 296 11.37 -3.47 -2.98
N ALA A 297 10.92 -4.35 -3.86
CA ALA A 297 11.21 -5.75 -3.85
C ALA A 297 12.58 -6.07 -3.23
N PRO A 298 12.71 -7.12 -2.37
CA PRO A 298 14.02 -7.57 -1.96
C PRO A 298 14.84 -7.89 -3.22
N ASN A 299 16.11 -7.45 -3.29
CA ASN A 299 17.01 -7.68 -4.43
C ASN A 299 17.38 -9.18 -4.54
N THR A 300 16.40 -10.01 -4.86
CA THR A 300 16.45 -11.47 -5.00
C THR A 300 15.44 -11.88 -6.07
N GLY A 301 15.68 -11.47 -7.32
CA GLY A 301 14.92 -12.01 -8.45
C GLY A 301 15.11 -13.53 -8.57
N LEU A 302 14.20 -14.21 -9.25
CA LEU A 302 14.21 -15.68 -9.40
C LEU A 302 15.55 -16.22 -9.93
N ALA A 303 16.24 -15.47 -10.80
CA ALA A 303 17.58 -15.82 -11.28
C ALA A 303 18.63 -15.91 -10.15
N CYS A 304 18.54 -15.05 -9.13
CA CYS A 304 19.43 -15.09 -7.97
C CYS A 304 19.13 -16.29 -7.06
N LEU A 305 17.85 -16.67 -6.94
CA LEU A 305 17.45 -17.85 -6.17
C LEU A 305 17.92 -19.15 -6.83
N ARG A 306 17.79 -19.28 -8.15
CA ARG A 306 18.32 -20.44 -8.90
C ARG A 306 19.84 -20.60 -8.74
N LEU A 307 20.61 -19.52 -8.84
CA LEU A 307 22.06 -19.55 -8.62
C LEU A 307 22.46 -19.98 -7.19
N ARG A 308 21.60 -19.74 -6.19
CA ARG A 308 21.83 -20.21 -4.82
C ARG A 308 21.56 -21.71 -4.67
N LEU A 309 20.53 -22.24 -5.33
CA LEU A 309 20.28 -23.67 -5.36
C LEU A 309 21.43 -24.43 -6.04
N GLU A 310 21.85 -23.98 -7.23
CA GLU A 310 22.96 -24.60 -7.96
C GLU A 310 24.25 -24.62 -7.13
N LYS A 311 24.52 -23.54 -6.37
CA LYS A 311 25.65 -23.51 -5.42
C LYS A 311 25.47 -24.47 -4.24
N LYS A 312 24.26 -24.59 -3.69
CA LYS A 312 23.96 -25.48 -2.57
C LYS A 312 24.10 -26.95 -2.99
N GLU A 313 23.60 -27.33 -4.17
CA GLU A 313 23.76 -28.66 -4.74
C GLU A 313 25.23 -28.99 -5.07
N SER A 314 25.98 -28.02 -5.61
CA SER A 314 27.41 -28.21 -5.90
C SER A 314 28.29 -28.40 -4.65
N ASN A 315 27.87 -27.85 -3.51
CA ASN A 315 28.55 -28.03 -2.23
C ASN A 315 28.17 -29.35 -1.56
N VAL A 316 26.91 -29.78 -1.69
CA VAL A 316 26.46 -31.10 -1.20
C VAL A 316 27.12 -32.25 -1.97
N SER A 317 27.36 -32.08 -3.28
CA SER A 317 28.08 -33.08 -4.11
C SER A 317 29.59 -33.14 -3.86
N LYS A 318 30.17 -32.23 -3.06
CA LYS A 318 31.62 -32.16 -2.77
C LYS A 318 31.97 -32.50 -1.32
N SER A 319 30.97 -32.90 -0.52
CA SER A 319 31.07 -33.43 0.85
C SER A 319 30.66 -34.89 0.87
#